data_AF-A0A9E3FRX5-F1
#
_entry.id   AF-A0A9E3FRX5-F1
#
_cell.length_a   1.000
_cell.length_b   1.000
_cell.length_c   1.000
_cell.angle_alpha   90.00
_cell.angle_beta   90.00
_cell.angle_gamma   90.00
#
_symmetry.space_group_name_H-M   'P 1'
#
loop_
_entity.id
_entity.type
_entity.pdbx_description
1 polymer ?
#
loop_
_entity_poly.entity_id
_entity_poly.type
_entity_poly.pdbx_seq_one_letter_code
_entity_poly.pdbx_strand_id
1 'polypeptide(L)'
;MSSRFSNNSAEFGDGASLLMANAIQIALNYLQRSGEMDDYTETCEFLADKVEAMIRQGQRNRLVLANRAISAFQHYRNARTIEPPLAG
;
A
#
# COMPACT_ATOMS: atom_id res chain seq x y z
N MET A 1 15.17 -4.64 20.23
CA MET A 1 14.75 -3.86 19.05
C MET A 1 13.38 -4.36 18.59
N SER A 2 12.36 -3.56 18.89
CA SER A 2 11.02 -3.48 18.29
C SER A 2 10.14 -4.74 18.17
N SER A 3 9.79 -5.32 19.32
CA SER A 3 8.51 -6.03 19.49
C SER A 3 7.35 -5.03 19.43
N ARG A 4 6.92 -4.65 18.22
CA ARG A 4 5.75 -3.77 18.01
C ARG A 4 4.44 -4.50 17.73
N PHE A 5 4.44 -5.83 17.75
CA PHE A 5 3.24 -6.64 17.62
C PHE A 5 2.84 -7.22 18.97
N SER A 6 2.57 -6.33 19.93
CA SER A 6 1.81 -6.71 21.12
C SER A 6 0.61 -5.81 21.25
N ASN A 7 -0.54 -6.48 21.34
CA ASN A 7 -1.78 -6.01 21.93
C ASN A 7 -2.81 -5.34 20.99
N ASN A 8 -3.64 -6.17 20.34
CA ASN A 8 -5.09 -6.00 20.41
C ASN A 8 -5.83 -7.33 20.15
N SER A 9 -6.22 -7.99 21.24
CA SER A 9 -7.20 -9.07 21.25
C SER A 9 -8.54 -8.60 20.67
N ALA A 10 -9.17 -9.46 19.85
CA ALA A 10 -10.62 -9.67 19.64
C ALA A 10 -11.51 -8.40 19.54
N GLU A 11 -12.29 -8.11 18.51
CA GLU A 11 -13.53 -8.82 18.11
C GLU A 11 -14.07 -8.32 16.75
N PHE A 12 -13.22 -7.67 15.93
CA PHE A 12 -13.56 -7.16 14.58
C PHE A 12 -12.42 -7.40 13.56
N GLY A 13 -11.59 -8.43 13.81
CA GLY A 13 -10.28 -8.62 13.18
C GLY A 13 -10.28 -9.28 11.80
N ASP A 14 -11.37 -9.94 11.40
CA ASP A 14 -11.37 -10.76 10.18
C ASP A 14 -11.74 -9.94 8.93
N GLY A 15 -12.67 -8.99 9.07
CA GLY A 15 -13.15 -8.19 7.94
C GLY A 15 -12.15 -7.14 7.47
N ALA A 16 -11.54 -6.39 8.39
CA ALA A 16 -10.57 -5.35 8.06
C ALA A 16 -9.25 -5.94 7.54
N SER A 17 -8.78 -7.04 8.13
CA SER A 17 -7.59 -7.75 7.67
C SER A 17 -7.80 -8.39 6.29
N LEU A 18 -8.98 -8.98 6.04
CA LEU A 18 -9.31 -9.53 4.72
C LEU A 18 -9.47 -8.42 3.67
N LEU A 19 -10.07 -7.29 4.04
CA LEU A 19 -10.20 -6.11 3.17
C LEU A 19 -8.83 -5.56 2.77
N MET A 20 -7.95 -5.41 3.75
CA MET A 20 -6.58 -4.96 3.57
C MET A 20 -5.80 -5.91 2.66
N ALA A 21 -5.81 -7.21 2.97
CA ALA A 21 -5.13 -8.23 2.18
C ALA A 21 -5.66 -8.31 0.74
N ASN A 22 -6.99 -8.15 0.53
CA ASN A 22 -7.57 -8.10 -0.82
C ASN A 22 -7.13 -6.84 -1.58
N ALA A 23 -7.18 -5.68 -0.94
CA ALA A 23 -6.80 -4.41 -1.57
C ALA A 23 -5.32 -4.41 -1.98
N ILE A 24 -4.43 -4.90 -1.10
CA ILE A 24 -3.00 -5.02 -1.37
C ILE A 24 -2.74 -6.00 -2.51
N GLN A 25 -3.38 -7.17 -2.52
CA GLN A 25 -3.22 -8.15 -3.61
C GLN A 25 -3.64 -7.59 -4.97
N ILE A 26 -4.75 -6.84 -5.03
CA ILE A 26 -5.20 -6.19 -6.27
C ILE A 26 -4.16 -5.16 -6.74
N ALA A 27 -3.66 -4.32 -5.83
CA ALA A 27 -2.68 -3.30 -6.13
C ALA A 27 -1.35 -3.90 -6.61
N LEU A 28 -0.83 -4.92 -5.91
CA LEU A 28 0.39 -5.63 -6.31
C LEU A 28 0.23 -6.31 -7.67
N ASN A 29 -0.90 -6.97 -7.93
CA ASN A 29 -1.14 -7.62 -9.23
C ASN A 29 -1.10 -6.61 -10.38
N TYR A 30 -1.71 -5.43 -10.19
CA TYR A 30 -1.69 -4.36 -11.17
C TYR A 30 -0.26 -3.83 -11.40
N LEU A 31 0.48 -3.57 -10.32
CA LEU A 31 1.83 -3.00 -10.40
C LEU A 31 2.84 -4.02 -10.98
N GLN A 32 2.71 -5.32 -10.65
CA GLN A 32 3.51 -6.39 -11.26
C GLN A 32 3.26 -6.48 -12.76
N ARG A 33 2.00 -6.38 -13.19
CA ARG A 33 1.64 -6.42 -14.62
C ARG A 33 2.11 -5.17 -15.38
N SER A 34 2.18 -4.03 -14.69
CA SER A 34 2.63 -2.77 -15.29
C SER A 34 4.16 -2.69 -15.38
N GLY A 35 4.90 -3.61 -14.73
CA GLY A 35 6.36 -3.54 -14.67
C GLY A 35 6.89 -2.37 -13.83
N GLU A 36 6.01 -1.71 -13.07
CA GLU A 36 6.33 -0.52 -12.27
C GLU A 36 6.84 -0.87 -10.87
N MET A 37 6.98 -2.17 -10.54
CA MET A 37 7.53 -2.63 -9.28
C MET A 37 9.03 -2.80 -9.36
N ASP A 38 9.75 -1.96 -8.63
CA ASP A 38 11.20 -2.05 -8.49
C ASP A 38 11.58 -3.04 -7.37
N ASP A 39 11.05 -2.79 -6.17
CA ASP A 39 11.21 -3.69 -5.02
C ASP A 39 9.84 -4.14 -4.48
N TYR A 40 9.64 -5.45 -4.42
CA TYR A 40 8.38 -6.05 -3.94
C TYR A 40 8.13 -5.73 -2.47
N THR A 41 9.17 -5.73 -1.64
CA THR A 41 9.07 -5.52 -0.19
C THR A 41 8.68 -4.08 0.09
N GLU A 42 9.40 -3.12 -0.49
CA GLU A 42 9.12 -1.69 -0.35
C GLU A 42 7.71 -1.35 -0.87
N THR A 43 7.32 -1.92 -2.01
CA THR A 43 5.97 -1.74 -2.56
C THR A 43 4.91 -2.28 -1.60
N CYS A 44 5.13 -3.48 -1.03
CA CYS A 44 4.19 -4.10 -0.10
C CYS A 44 4.04 -3.28 1.18
N GLU A 45 5.15 -2.80 1.76
CA GLU A 45 5.15 -1.95 2.97
C GLU A 45 4.43 -0.62 2.72
N PHE A 46 4.70 0.03 1.58
CA PHE A 46 4.04 1.29 1.21
C PHE A 46 2.52 1.12 1.02
N LEU A 47 2.11 0.06 0.31
CA LEU A 47 0.69 -0.24 0.11
C LEU A 47 0.01 -0.59 1.44
N ALA A 48 0.68 -1.35 2.31
CA ALA A 48 0.14 -1.69 3.62
C ALA A 48 -0.10 -0.45 4.50
N ASP A 49 0.88 0.46 4.61
CA ASP A 49 0.73 1.72 5.34
C ASP A 49 -0.44 2.55 4.80
N LYS A 50 -0.53 2.71 3.47
CA LYS A 50 -1.60 3.50 2.85
C LYS A 50 -2.98 2.88 3.02
N VAL A 51 -3.11 1.58 2.84
CA VAL A 51 -4.38 0.88 3.01
C VAL A 51 -4.81 0.90 4.48
N GLU A 52 -3.88 0.69 5.42
CA GLU A 52 -4.15 0.80 6.86
C GLU A 52 -4.65 2.20 7.24
N ALA A 53 -3.98 3.26 6.76
CA ALA A 53 -4.40 4.63 6.99
C ALA A 53 -5.80 4.92 6.45
N MET A 54 -6.13 4.43 5.25
CA MET A 54 -7.46 4.60 4.67
C MET A 54 -8.54 3.80 5.39
N ILE A 55 -8.22 2.61 5.91
CA ILE A 55 -9.14 1.82 6.74
C ILE A 55 -9.42 2.54 8.05
N ARG A 56 -8.39 3.11 8.71
CA ARG A 56 -8.57 3.95 9.90
C ARG A 56 -9.43 5.19 9.65
N GLN A 57 -9.40 5.73 8.44
CA GLN A 57 -10.28 6.83 7.99
C GLN A 57 -11.74 6.38 7.71
N GLY A 58 -12.06 5.09 7.85
CA GLY A 58 -13.41 4.56 7.63
C GLY A 58 -13.69 4.08 6.22
N GLN A 59 -12.68 4.00 5.35
CA GLN A 59 -12.85 3.48 3.99
C GLN A 59 -12.99 1.96 4.03
N ARG A 60 -14.13 1.43 3.55
CA ARG A 60 -14.46 0.00 3.61
C ARG A 60 -14.55 -0.69 2.24
N ASN A 61 -14.18 0.00 1.17
CA ASN A 61 -14.25 -0.54 -0.19
C ASN A 61 -12.85 -0.96 -0.68
N ARG A 62 -12.65 -2.27 -0.86
CA ARG A 62 -11.37 -2.86 -1.30
C ARG A 62 -10.85 -2.29 -2.62
N LEU A 63 -11.74 -1.97 -3.58
CA LEU A 63 -11.35 -1.42 -4.88
C LEU A 63 -10.88 0.04 -4.74
N VAL A 64 -11.58 0.83 -3.92
CA VAL A 64 -11.18 2.22 -3.66
C VAL A 64 -9.84 2.28 -2.93
N LEU A 65 -9.65 1.38 -1.95
CA LEU A 65 -8.37 1.21 -1.25
C LEU A 65 -7.24 0.87 -2.21
N ALA A 66 -7.43 -0.14 -3.06
CA ALA A 66 -6.45 -0.55 -4.07
C ALA A 66 -6.14 0.61 -5.02
N ASN A 67 -7.15 1.21 -5.66
CA ASN A 67 -6.95 2.28 -6.64
C ASN A 67 -6.23 3.49 -6.06
N ARG A 68 -6.56 3.89 -4.82
CA ARG A 68 -5.85 4.98 -4.13
C ARG A 68 -4.42 4.61 -3.77
N ALA A 69 -4.19 3.37 -3.33
CA ALA A 69 -2.84 2.90 -3.01
C ALA A 69 -1.96 2.82 -4.26
N ILE A 70 -2.48 2.31 -5.39
CA ILE A 70 -1.79 2.31 -6.68
C ILE A 70 -1.48 3.74 -7.14
N SER A 71 -2.46 4.65 -7.08
CA SER A 71 -2.25 6.06 -7.49
C SER A 71 -1.18 6.74 -6.63
N ALA A 72 -1.18 6.49 -5.32
CA ALA A 72 -0.16 7.02 -4.42
C ALA A 72 1.23 6.45 -4.73
N PHE A 73 1.33 5.15 -5.04
CA PHE A 73 2.59 4.52 -5.41
C PHE A 73 3.14 5.04 -6.75
N GLN A 74 2.29 5.18 -7.77
CA GLN A 74 2.67 5.78 -9.05
C GLN A 74 3.16 7.22 -8.86
N HIS A 75 2.51 8.03 -8.03
CA HIS A 75 2.98 9.39 -7.74
C HIS A 75 4.32 9.38 -7.02
N TYR A 76 4.50 8.50 -6.04
CA TYR A 76 5.77 8.32 -5.32
C TYR A 76 6.91 7.88 -6.23
N ARG A 77 6.66 6.94 -7.15
CA ARG A 77 7.63 6.54 -8.17
C ARG A 77 7.94 7.65 -9.16
N ASN A 78 6.93 8.37 -9.65
CA ASN A 78 7.15 9.51 -10.52
C ASN A 78 7.99 10.58 -9.81
N ALA A 79 7.71 10.89 -8.54
CA ALA A 79 8.52 11.81 -7.76
C ALA A 79 9.98 11.34 -7.58
N ARG A 80 10.22 10.03 -7.47
CA ARG A 80 11.58 9.45 -7.41
C ARG A 80 12.27 9.36 -8.77
N THR A 81 11.54 9.18 -9.86
CA THR A 81 12.12 9.12 -11.22
C THR A 81 12.45 10.50 -11.78
N ILE A 82 11.85 11.56 -11.23
CA ILE A 82 12.24 12.95 -11.52
C ILE A 82 13.46 13.29 -10.65
N GLU A 83 14.56 12.59 -10.88
CA GLU A 83 15.87 13.20 -10.69
C GLU A 83 16.04 14.14 -11.89
N PRO A 84 16.08 15.48 -11.73
CA PRO A 84 16.41 16.34 -12.86
C PRO A 84 17.80 15.93 -13.36
N PRO A 85 17.98 15.61 -14.66
CA PRO A 85 19.30 15.38 -15.20
C PRO A 85 20.10 16.67 -15.02
N LEU A 86 21.07 16.62 -14.11
CA LEU A 86 22.29 17.42 -14.11
C LEU A 86 22.07 18.92 -14.31
N ALA A 87 21.97 19.65 -13.19
CA ALA A 87 22.51 21.01 -13.19
C ALA A 87 24.05 20.89 -13.29
N GLY A 88 24.54 20.96 -14.54
CA GLY A 88 25.94 21.14 -14.87
C GLY A 88 26.42 22.57 -14.60
#